data_AF-A0AAX0HDR8-F1
#
_entry.id   AF-A0AAX0HDR8-F1
#
_cell.length_a   1.000
_cell.length_b   1.000
_cell.length_c   1.000
_cell.angle_alpha   90.00
_cell.angle_beta   90.00
_cell.angle_gamma   90.00
#
_symmetry.space_group_name_H-M   'P 1'
#
loop_
_entity.id
_entity.type
_entity.pdbx_description
1 polymer ?
#
loop_
_entity_poly.entity_id
_entity_poly.type
_entity_poly.pdbx_seq_one_letter_code
_entity_poly.pdbx_strand_id
1 'polypeptide(L)' 'MKYQSKVYCNICLANDSEEPNKVFIQAIHKGESVDVCTSCMPTIIHGSGIAIKSNDEILEEIK' A
#
# COMPACT_ATOMS: atom_id res chain seq x y z
N MET A 1 -2.79 -2.72 2.19
CA MET A 1 -4.10 -3.38 2.30
C MET A 1 -3.87 -4.88 2.45
N LYS A 2 -4.48 -5.53 3.45
CA LYS A 2 -4.38 -6.99 3.62
C LYS A 2 -5.53 -7.70 2.92
N TYR A 3 -5.24 -8.63 2.02
CA TYR A 3 -6.24 -9.40 1.28
C TYR A 3 -5.73 -10.80 0.94
N GLN A 4 -6.56 -11.83 1.16
CA GLN A 4 -6.23 -13.25 0.87
C GLN A 4 -4.83 -13.68 1.36
N SER A 5 -4.50 -13.37 2.61
CA SER A 5 -3.20 -13.68 3.24
C SER A 5 -1.98 -12.99 2.59
N LYS A 6 -2.20 -11.95 1.79
CA LYS A 6 -1.17 -11.09 1.21
C LYS A 6 -1.30 -9.66 1.71
N VAL A 7 -0.22 -8.92 1.65
CA VAL A 7 -0.19 -7.48 1.91
C VAL A 7 0.13 -6.73 0.62
N TYR A 8 -0.76 -5.85 0.21
CA TYR A 8 -0.64 -5.03 -0.99
C TYR A 8 -0.26 -3.60 -0.64
N CYS A 9 0.66 -3.02 -1.41
CA CYS A 9 1.02 -1.61 -1.27
C CYS A 9 -0.09 -0.70 -1.81
N ASN A 10 -0.61 0.20 -0.97
CA ASN A 10 -1.60 1.21 -1.35
C ASN A 10 -1.05 2.32 -2.28
N ILE A 11 0.16 2.18 -2.82
CA ILE A 11 0.72 3.09 -3.85
C ILE A 11 1.02 2.34 -5.14
N CYS A 12 1.76 1.23 -5.05
CA CYS A 12 2.30 0.54 -6.23
C CYS A 12 1.76 -0.87 -6.46
N LEU A 13 0.76 -1.32 -5.69
CA LEU A 13 0.15 -2.67 -5.74
C LEU A 13 1.08 -3.86 -5.45
N ALA A 14 2.39 -3.66 -5.40
CA ALA A 14 3.31 -4.76 -5.11
C ALA A 14 2.99 -5.44 -3.77
N ASN A 15 3.14 -6.76 -3.73
CA ASN A 15 2.75 -7.60 -2.60
C ASN A 15 3.88 -8.54 -2.14
N ASP A 16 3.71 -9.08 -0.93
CA ASP A 16 4.64 -9.99 -0.27
C ASP A 16 4.70 -11.40 -0.90
N SER A 17 3.75 -11.77 -1.76
CA SER A 17 3.82 -13.06 -2.47
C SER A 17 4.77 -13.04 -3.67
N GLU A 18 4.92 -11.88 -4.32
CA GLU A 18 5.86 -11.68 -5.44
C GLU A 18 7.25 -11.28 -4.95
N GLU A 19 7.31 -10.55 -3.84
CA GLU A 19 8.54 -10.06 -3.22
C GLU A 19 8.57 -10.42 -1.72
N PRO A 20 9.03 -11.64 -1.35
CA PRO A 20 8.89 -12.18 0.01
C PRO A 20 9.65 -11.40 1.09
N ASN A 21 10.64 -10.61 0.72
CA ASN A 21 11.40 -9.76 1.65
C ASN A 21 10.87 -8.31 1.71
N LYS A 22 9.75 -8.03 1.05
CA LYS A 22 9.19 -6.68 1.01
C LYS A 22 8.62 -6.32 2.37
N VAL A 23 9.06 -5.17 2.88
CA VAL A 23 8.60 -4.64 4.17
C VAL A 23 7.47 -3.65 3.93
N PHE A 24 6.43 -3.78 4.74
CA PHE A 24 5.28 -2.89 4.74
C PHE A 24 5.21 -2.12 6.04
N ILE A 25 4.75 -0.89 5.96
CA ILE A 25 4.38 -0.06 7.10
C ILE A 25 2.89 0.23 7.04
N GLN A 26 2.26 0.27 8.21
CA GLN A 26 0.88 0.74 8.34
C GLN A 26 0.87 2.27 8.39
N ALA A 27 -0.03 2.90 7.66
CA ALA A 27 -0.23 4.34 7.66
C ALA A 27 -1.72 4.69 7.74
N ILE A 28 -2.03 5.94 8.08
CA ILE A 28 -3.39 6.46 8.07
C ILE A 28 -3.57 7.40 6.88
N HIS A 29 -4.50 7.08 5.99
CA HIS A 29 -4.89 7.90 4.84
C HIS A 29 -6.37 8.26 4.97
N LYS A 30 -6.69 9.55 5.13
CA LYS A 30 -8.09 10.04 5.28
C LYS A 30 -8.90 9.31 6.37
N GLY A 31 -8.25 8.88 7.46
CA GLY A 31 -8.87 8.14 8.55
C GLY A 31 -8.95 6.62 8.32
N GLU A 32 -8.54 6.13 7.15
CA GLU A 32 -8.43 4.71 6.85
C GLU A 32 -7.02 4.19 7.14
N SER A 33 -6.92 3.00 7.72
CA SER A 33 -5.64 2.28 7.82
C SER A 33 -5.29 1.62 6.48
N VAL A 34 -4.12 1.97 5.96
CA VAL A 34 -3.56 1.44 4.71
C VAL A 34 -2.19 0.79 4.96
N ASP A 35 -1.72 -0.06 4.04
CA ASP A 35 -0.36 -0.61 4.11
C ASP A 35 0.46 -0.12 2.92
N VAL A 36 1.68 0.35 3.17
CA VAL A 36 2.56 0.88 2.13
C VAL A 36 3.91 0.19 2.21
N CYS A 37 4.45 -0.24 1.07
CA CYS A 37 5.79 -0.82 1.05
C CYS A 37 6.85 0.26 1.28
N THR A 38 7.94 -0.09 1.96
CA THR A 38 9.02 0.86 2.28
C THR A 38 9.67 1.47 1.04
N SER A 39 9.62 0.81 -0.12
CA SER A 39 10.08 1.35 -1.40
C SER A 39 9.28 2.58 -1.87
N CYS A 40 8.02 2.71 -1.47
CA CYS A 40 7.16 3.86 -1.79
C CYS A 40 7.23 4.96 -0.74
N MET A 41 8.02 4.81 0.32
CA MET A 41 8.16 5.85 1.35
C MET A 41 8.64 7.20 0.83
N PRO A 42 9.61 7.28 -0.10
CA PRO A 42 10.02 8.57 -0.66
C PRO A 42 8.86 9.34 -1.29
N THR A 43 7.91 8.64 -1.93
CA THR A 43 6.69 9.23 -2.51
C THR A 43 5.78 9.83 -1.45
N ILE A 44 5.75 9.27 -0.23
CA ILE A 44 4.95 9.81 0.88
C ILE A 44 5.64 10.98 1.56
N ILE A 45 6.96 10.93 1.71
CA ILE A 45 7.73 11.98 2.39
C ILE A 45 7.79 13.25 1.53
N HIS A 46 7.94 13.09 0.21
CA HIS A 46 8.10 14.21 -0.73
C HIS A 46 6.84 14.54 -1.53
N GLY A 47 5.99 13.54 -1.80
CA GLY A 47 4.70 13.72 -2.45
C GLY A 47 3.61 13.90 -1.41
N SER A 48 2.66 14.79 -1.66
CA SER A 48 1.62 15.27 -0.75
C SER A 48 0.57 14.22 -0.30
N GLY A 49 0.92 12.93 -0.17
CA GLY A 49 0.02 11.84 0.22
C GLY A 49 -1.06 11.51 -0.82
N ILE A 50 -1.12 12.26 -1.93
CA ILE A 50 -2.09 12.11 -3.03
C ILE A 50 -1.92 10.77 -3.77
N ALA A 51 -0.70 10.22 -3.79
CA ALA A 51 -0.40 8.96 -4.45
C ALA A 51 -0.93 7.72 -3.70
N ILE A 52 -1.45 7.89 -2.48
CA ILE A 52 -1.97 6.79 -1.66
C ILE A 52 -3.42 6.54 -2.08
N LYS A 53 -3.70 5.32 -2.53
CA LYS A 53 -5.03 4.78 -2.83
C LYS A 53 -5.70 4.24 -1.57
N SER A 54 -7.01 4.36 -1.47
CA SER A 54 -7.85 3.69 -0.48
C SER A 54 -7.78 2.16 -0.62
N ASN A 55 -8.24 1.43 0.39
CA ASN A 55 -8.29 -0.04 0.28
C ASN A 55 -9.30 -0.49 -0.79
N ASP A 56 -10.39 0.25 -0.99
CA ASP A 56 -11.39 -0.04 -2.02
C ASP A 56 -10.80 0.09 -3.44
N GLU A 57 -10.06 1.17 -3.72
CA GLU A 57 -9.35 1.34 -5.00
C GLU A 57 -8.35 0.20 -5.25
N ILE A 58 -7.61 -0.23 -4.22
CA ILE A 58 -6.70 -1.38 -4.34
C ILE A 58 -7.50 -2.67 -4.59
N LEU A 59 -8.62 -2.88 -3.91
CA LEU A 59 -9.49 -4.05 -4.11
C LEU A 59 -10.05 -4.11 -5.53
N GLU A 60 -10.40 -2.98 -6.14
CA GLU A 60 -10.85 -2.91 -7.53
C GLU A 60 -9.74 -3.28 -8.52
N GLU A 61 -8.50 -2.92 -8.23
CA GLU A 61 -7.36 -3.18 -9.12
C GLU A 61 -6.78 -4.61 -9.03
N ILE A 62 -7.00 -5.32 -7.92
CA ILE A 62 -6.51 -6.70 -7.72
C ILE A 62 -7.55 -7.79 -8.04
N LYS A 63 -8.80 -7.41 -8.31
CA LYS A 63 -9.87 -8.33 -8.74
C LYS A 63 -9.78 -8.62 -10.24
#